data_AF-A0A2U2ASD7-F1
#
_entry.id   AF-A0A2U2ASD7-F1
#
_cell.length_a   1.000
_cell.length_b   1.000
_cell.length_c   1.000
_cell.angle_alpha   90.00
_cell.angle_beta   90.00
_cell.angle_gamma   90.00
#
_symmetry.space_group_name_H-M   'P 1'
#
loop_
_entity.id
_entity.type
_entity.pdbx_description
1 polymer ?
#
loop_
_entity_poly.entity_id
_entity_poly.type
_entity_poly.pdbx_seq_one_letter_code
_entity_poly.pdbx_strand_id
1 'polypeptide(L)'
;MLALNKFMFYAGMIISVIGTVVGLPLLILGQKTIGIYLVTICVPVGFLMWFAGFVAYTFLRPNSLREKDDRAHDAAQRYQRQVPD
;
A
#
# COMPACT_ATOMS: atom_id res chain seq x y z
N MET A 1 5.38 -7.42 14.85
CA MET A 1 4.14 -7.27 14.06
C MET A 1 4.21 -6.16 13.03
N LEU A 2 4.63 -4.93 13.38
CA LEU A 2 4.63 -3.79 12.43
C LEU A 2 5.50 -4.01 11.17
N ALA A 3 6.69 -4.61 11.31
CA ALA A 3 7.62 -4.80 10.18
C ALA A 3 7.11 -5.79 9.12
N LEU A 4 6.50 -6.91 9.56
CA LEU A 4 5.90 -7.88 8.65
C LEU A 4 4.69 -7.28 7.93
N ASN A 5 3.83 -6.55 8.65
CA ASN A 5 2.65 -5.90 8.04
C ASN A 5 3.07 -4.83 7.03
N LYS A 6 4.12 -4.05 7.35
CA LYS A 6 4.71 -3.05 6.44
C LYS A 6 5.32 -3.73 5.21
N PHE A 7 6.02 -4.85 5.38
CA PHE A 7 6.54 -5.64 4.28
C PHE A 7 5.42 -6.16 3.38
N MET A 8 4.38 -6.79 3.94
CA MET A 8 3.23 -7.29 3.19
C MET A 8 2.50 -6.19 2.43
N PHE A 9 2.38 -5.00 3.04
CA PHE A 9 1.79 -3.83 2.40
C PHE A 9 2.57 -3.43 1.12
N TYR A 10 3.88 -3.22 1.23
CA TYR A 10 4.69 -2.82 0.07
C TYR A 10 4.85 -3.95 -0.95
N ALA A 11 5.01 -5.20 -0.50
CA ALA A 11 5.09 -6.35 -1.38
C ALA A 11 3.81 -6.53 -2.20
N GLY A 12 2.64 -6.43 -1.55
CA GLY A 12 1.35 -6.50 -2.23
C GLY A 12 1.15 -5.37 -3.25
N MET A 13 1.55 -4.15 -2.88
CA MET A 13 1.50 -3.00 -3.79
C MET A 13 2.38 -3.22 -5.03
N ILE A 14 3.63 -3.64 -4.83
CA ILE A 14 4.58 -3.89 -5.92
C ILE A 14 4.07 -4.99 -6.84
N ILE A 15 3.59 -6.11 -6.30
CA ILE A 15 3.04 -7.23 -7.08
C ILE A 15 1.83 -6.76 -7.90
N SER A 16 0.94 -5.96 -7.31
CA SER A 16 -0.25 -5.44 -8.00
C SER A 16 0.13 -4.50 -9.14
N VAL A 17 1.07 -3.59 -8.89
CA VAL A 17 1.54 -2.62 -9.89
C VAL A 17 2.23 -3.35 -11.03
N ILE A 18 3.16 -4.28 -10.74
CA ILE A 18 3.84 -5.07 -11.78
C ILE A 18 2.84 -5.91 -12.56
N GLY A 19 1.92 -6.60 -11.88
CA GLY A 19 0.89 -7.41 -12.54
C GLY A 19 0.02 -6.57 -13.49
N THR A 20 -0.28 -5.33 -13.13
CA THR A 20 -1.09 -4.42 -13.96
C THR A 20 -0.26 -3.82 -15.11
N VAL A 21 0.90 -3.22 -14.78
CA VAL A 21 1.76 -2.50 -15.73
C VAL A 21 2.40 -3.44 -16.75
N VAL A 22 2.68 -4.69 -16.39
CA VAL A 22 3.23 -5.70 -17.31
C VAL A 22 2.12 -6.55 -17.93
N GLY A 23 1.12 -6.95 -17.14
CA GLY A 23 0.06 -7.85 -17.60
C GLY A 23 -0.84 -7.22 -18.68
N LEU A 24 -1.26 -5.96 -18.51
CA LEU A 24 -2.11 -5.29 -19.49
C LEU A 24 -1.42 -5.11 -20.86
N PRO A 25 -0.18 -4.61 -20.95
CA PRO A 25 0.54 -4.56 -22.21
C PRO A 25 0.75 -5.92 -22.86
N LEU A 26 1.04 -6.98 -22.08
CA LEU A 26 1.19 -8.33 -22.63
C LEU A 26 -0.11 -8.85 -23.27
N LEU A 27 -1.27 -8.52 -22.70
CA LEU A 27 -2.57 -8.83 -23.33
C LEU A 27 -2.75 -8.09 -24.67
N ILE A 28 -2.35 -6.82 -24.73
CA ILE A 28 -2.45 -5.99 -25.94
C ILE A 28 -1.50 -6.48 -27.03
N LEU A 29 -0.28 -6.89 -26.65
CA LEU A 29 0.74 -7.42 -27.56
C LEU A 29 0.50 -8.87 -28.00
N GLY A 30 -0.62 -9.48 -27.61
CA GLY A 30 -1.02 -10.82 -28.03
C GLY A 30 -0.46 -11.97 -27.19
N GLN A 31 0.31 -11.69 -26.13
CA GLN A 31 0.81 -12.68 -25.17
C GLN A 31 -0.28 -13.03 -24.14
N LYS A 32 -1.38 -13.62 -24.62
CA LYS A 32 -2.62 -13.81 -23.85
C LYS A 32 -2.43 -14.66 -22.60
N THR A 33 -1.69 -15.77 -22.67
CA THR A 33 -1.54 -16.67 -21.52
C THR A 33 -0.88 -15.97 -20.34
N ILE A 34 0.30 -15.38 -20.55
CA ILE A 34 1.06 -14.71 -19.49
C ILE A 34 0.33 -13.45 -19.00
N GLY A 35 -0.22 -12.67 -19.94
CA GLY A 35 -1.00 -11.47 -19.60
C GLY A 35 -2.24 -11.79 -18.75
N ILE A 36 -2.98 -12.85 -19.08
CA ILE A 36 -4.14 -13.28 -18.28
C ILE A 36 -3.68 -13.65 -16.88
N TYR A 37 -2.66 -14.51 -16.73
CA TYR A 37 -2.17 -14.93 -15.41
C TYR A 37 -1.74 -13.75 -14.53
N LEU A 38 -1.02 -12.78 -15.10
CA LEU A 38 -0.59 -11.59 -14.36
C LEU A 38 -1.77 -10.74 -13.90
N VAL A 39 -2.75 -10.49 -14.77
CA VAL A 39 -3.90 -9.63 -14.47
C VAL A 39 -4.93 -10.33 -13.57
N THR A 40 -5.19 -11.62 -13.76
CA THR A 40 -6.27 -12.32 -13.03
C THR A 40 -5.81 -13.00 -11.75
N ILE A 41 -4.51 -13.27 -11.58
CA ILE A 41 -3.97 -13.89 -10.36
C ILE A 41 -3.06 -12.94 -9.61
N CYS A 42 -2.00 -12.43 -10.24
CA CYS A 42 -1.01 -11.62 -9.53
C CYS A 42 -1.61 -10.31 -9.02
N VAL A 43 -2.45 -9.62 -9.81
CA VAL A 43 -3.09 -8.37 -9.37
C VAL A 43 -4.03 -8.58 -8.17
N PRO A 44 -4.99 -9.52 -8.19
CA PRO A 44 -5.85 -9.75 -7.02
C PRO A 44 -5.09 -10.21 -5.78
N VAL A 45 -4.10 -11.10 -5.94
CA VAL A 45 -3.27 -11.57 -4.81
C VAL A 45 -2.46 -10.43 -4.22
N GLY A 46 -1.82 -9.61 -5.07
CA GLY A 46 -1.10 -8.42 -4.64
C GLY A 46 -2.01 -7.45 -3.90
N PHE A 47 -3.23 -7.22 -4.42
CA PHE A 47 -4.20 -6.31 -3.84
C PHE A 47 -4.65 -6.79 -2.46
N LEU A 48 -4.97 -8.07 -2.32
CA LEU A 48 -5.35 -8.66 -1.03
C LEU A 48 -4.23 -8.55 0.00
N MET A 49 -2.98 -8.79 -0.41
CA MET A 49 -1.82 -8.68 0.46
C MET A 49 -1.55 -7.23 0.90
N TRP A 50 -1.69 -6.29 -0.03
CA TRP A 50 -1.62 -4.86 0.23
C TRP A 50 -2.72 -4.42 1.21
N PHE A 51 -3.97 -4.80 0.93
CA PHE A 51 -5.12 -4.44 1.75
C PHE A 51 -5.03 -5.04 3.15
N ALA A 52 -4.66 -6.31 3.28
CA ALA A 52 -4.43 -6.95 4.56
C ALA A 52 -3.30 -6.26 5.35
N GLY A 53 -2.19 -5.93 4.70
CA GLY A 53 -1.09 -5.18 5.29
C GLY A 53 -1.52 -3.78 5.76
N PHE A 54 -2.36 -3.10 4.98
CA PHE A 54 -2.92 -1.79 5.30
C PHE A 54 -3.82 -1.84 6.54
N VAL A 55 -4.77 -2.78 6.55
CA VAL A 55 -5.69 -2.98 7.68
C VAL A 55 -4.91 -3.34 8.94
N ALA A 56 -3.96 -4.27 8.84
CA ALA A 56 -3.13 -4.67 9.97
C ALA A 56 -2.21 -3.54 10.46
N TYR A 57 -1.74 -2.65 9.59
CA TYR A 57 -0.97 -1.47 10.01
C TYR A 57 -1.85 -0.42 10.69
N THR A 58 -3.07 -0.19 10.19
CA THR A 58 -3.93 0.91 10.63
C THR A 58 -4.73 0.55 11.89
N PHE A 59 -5.28 -0.67 11.94
CA PHE A 59 -6.20 -1.09 13.01
C PHE A 59 -5.54 -1.88 14.13
N LEU A 60 -4.45 -2.60 13.86
CA LEU A 60 -3.73 -3.39 14.88
C LEU A 60 -2.50 -2.67 15.43
N ARG A 61 -2.37 -1.36 15.18
CA ARG A 61 -1.27 -0.54 15.72
C ARG A 61 -1.46 -0.37 17.24
N PRO A 62 -0.47 -0.71 18.08
CA PRO A 62 -0.58 -0.53 19.52
C PRO A 62 -0.69 0.97 19.87
N ASN A 63 -1.58 1.28 20.81
CA ASN A 63 -2.04 2.64 21.15
C ASN A 63 -0.89 3.60 21.53
N SER A 64 0.22 3.08 22.06
CA SER A 64 1.39 3.87 22.47
C SER A 64 2.18 4.51 21.31
N LEU A 65 2.03 4.00 20.08
CA LEU A 65 2.62 4.62 18.88
C LEU A 65 1.69 5.66 18.25
N ARG A 66 0.40 5.63 18.59
CA ARG A 66 -0.61 6.58 18.11
C ARG A 66 -0.41 7.96 18.74
N GLU A 67 -0.17 8.00 20.05
CA GLU A 67 0.16 9.24 20.79
C GLU A 67 1.41 9.99 20.29
N LYS A 68 2.39 9.27 19.73
CA LYS A 68 3.62 9.88 19.20
C LYS A 68 3.38 10.56 17.85
N ASP A 69 2.59 9.94 16.97
CA ASP A 69 2.22 10.54 15.69
C ASP A 69 1.16 11.65 15.86
N ASP A 70 0.22 11.51 16.80
CA ASP A 70 -0.75 12.57 17.13
C ASP A 70 -0.04 13.84 17.63
N ARG A 71 0.99 13.68 18.49
CA ARG A 71 1.84 14.80 18.93
C ARG A 71 2.65 15.41 17.77
N ALA A 72 3.11 14.61 16.83
CA ALA A 72 3.83 15.09 15.65
C ALA A 72 2.89 15.83 14.68
N HIS A 73 1.66 15.35 14.52
CA HIS A 73 0.62 16.02 13.73
C HIS A 73 0.15 17.33 14.37
N ASP A 74 -0.04 17.38 15.70
CA ASP A 74 -0.33 18.61 16.43
C ASP A 74 0.81 19.64 16.29
N ALA A 75 2.07 19.20 16.37
CA ALA A 75 3.22 20.06 16.16
C ALA A 75 3.23 20.63 14.73
N ALA A 76 3.02 19.80 13.71
CA ALA A 76 2.99 20.22 12.31
C ALA A 76 1.82 21.19 12.01
N GLN A 77 0.64 20.96 12.60
CA GLN A 77 -0.51 21.88 12.47
C GLN A 77 -0.26 23.25 13.10
N ARG A 78 0.48 23.32 14.23
CA ARG A 78 0.86 24.61 14.81
C ARG A 78 1.76 25.42 13.90
N TYR A 79 2.68 24.79 13.18
CA TYR A 79 3.52 25.47 12.19
C TYR A 79 2.73 25.92 10.95
N GLN A 80 1.72 25.16 10.51
CA GLN A 80 0.86 25.56 9.38
C GLN A 80 -0.06 26.75 9.70
N ARG A 81 -0.43 26.97 10.97
CA ARG A 81 -1.26 28.11 11.39
C ARG A 81 -0.47 29.41 11.65
N GLN A 82 0.85 29.40 11.48
CA GLN A 82 1.72 30.57 11.64
C GLN A 82 2.06 31.26 10.30
N VAL A 83 1.15 31.24 9.32
CA VAL A 83 1.28 32.18 8.20
C VAL A 83 0.80 33.53 8.73
N PRO A 84 1.67 34.55 8.86
CA PRO A 84 1.24 35.89 9.25
C PRO A 84 0.39 36.46 8.10
N ASP A 85 -0.74 37.09 8.44
CA ASP A 85 -1.56 37.85 7.49
C ASP A 85 -0.76 38.95 6.77
#